data_AF-A0A429D3R2-F1
#
_entry.id   AF-A0A429D3R2-F1
#
_cell.length_a   1.000
_cell.length_b   1.000
_cell.length_c   1.000
_cell.angle_alpha   90.00
_cell.angle_beta   90.00
_cell.angle_gamma   90.00
#
_symmetry.space_group_name_H-M   'P 1'
#
loop_
_entity.id
_entity.type
_entity.pdbx_description
1 polymer ?
#
loop_
_entity_poly.entity_id
_entity_poly.type
_entity_poly.pdbx_seq_one_letter_code
_entity_poly.pdbx_strand_id
1 'polypeptide(L)'
;MPVSAGVRKRIKELLDPDDEIHYVFPADVLGSTNPSVFFAVTRKTITILTTGYLSRKMPKRVVATTLRNHRMGPVDTSTVPWFKFNGVDYEIDDEYIAVVHAADAEIMRAKPEDPLPDL
;
A
#
# COMPACT_ATOMS: atom_id res chain seq x y z
N MET A 1 4.29 -9.00 9.67
CA MET A 1 3.09 -9.83 9.79
C MET A 1 2.04 -9.31 8.83
N PRO A 2 1.35 -10.17 8.06
CA PRO A 2 0.30 -9.71 7.15
C PRO A 2 -0.82 -8.98 7.90
N VAL A 3 -1.39 -7.95 7.28
CA VAL A 3 -2.56 -7.22 7.82
C VAL A 3 -3.69 -8.21 8.15
N SER A 4 -4.19 -8.15 9.38
CA SER A 4 -5.14 -9.14 9.90
C SER A 4 -6.46 -9.15 9.11
N ALA A 5 -7.13 -10.30 9.09
CA ALA A 5 -8.41 -10.46 8.39
C ALA A 5 -9.48 -9.46 8.87
N GLY A 6 -9.51 -9.14 10.17
CA GLY A 6 -10.43 -8.15 10.73
C GLY A 6 -10.17 -6.73 10.19
N VAL A 7 -8.90 -6.33 10.07
CA VAL A 7 -8.52 -5.04 9.47
C VAL A 7 -8.87 -5.02 7.99
N ARG A 8 -8.56 -6.10 7.25
CA ARG A 8 -8.92 -6.22 5.82
C ARG A 8 -10.43 -6.14 5.59
N LYS A 9 -11.24 -6.81 6.41
CA LYS A 9 -12.70 -6.72 6.36
C LYS A 9 -13.16 -5.27 6.57
N ARG A 10 -12.62 -4.59 7.58
CA ARG A 10 -12.97 -3.20 7.86
C ARG A 10 -12.58 -2.25 6.72
N ILE A 11 -11.42 -2.45 6.11
CA ILE A 11 -11.01 -1.69 4.92
C ILE A 11 -12.01 -1.93 3.80
N LYS A 12 -12.38 -3.18 3.52
CA LYS A 12 -13.34 -3.52 2.46
C LYS A 12 -14.69 -2.81 2.63
N GLU A 13 -15.17 -2.63 3.86
CA GLU A 13 -16.40 -1.87 4.16
C GLU A 13 -16.30 -0.37 3.81
N LEU A 14 -15.09 0.17 3.62
CA LEU A 14 -14.84 1.57 3.29
C LEU A 14 -14.48 1.78 1.81
N LEU A 15 -14.41 0.70 1.02
CA LEU A 15 -14.09 0.74 -0.41
C LEU A 15 -15.36 0.53 -1.25
N ASP A 16 -15.22 0.69 -2.57
CA ASP A 16 -16.24 0.26 -3.54
C ASP A 16 -16.55 -1.25 -3.32
N PRO A 17 -17.81 -1.64 -3.10
CA PRO A 17 -18.19 -3.02 -2.81
C PRO A 17 -17.83 -4.01 -3.93
N ASP A 18 -17.71 -3.54 -5.18
CA ASP A 18 -17.37 -4.35 -6.35
C ASP A 18 -15.85 -4.39 -6.61
N ASP A 19 -15.04 -3.74 -5.79
CA ASP A 19 -13.60 -3.68 -5.97
C ASP A 19 -12.88 -4.70 -5.07
N GLU A 20 -12.02 -5.49 -5.69
CA GLU A 20 -11.28 -6.55 -5.00
C GLU A 20 -9.94 -6.03 -4.51
N ILE A 21 -9.67 -6.23 -3.22
CA ILE A 21 -8.39 -5.88 -2.61
C ILE A 21 -7.33 -6.90 -3.03
N HIS A 22 -6.32 -6.46 -3.79
CA HIS A 22 -5.15 -7.26 -4.13
C HIS A 22 -4.10 -7.17 -3.00
N TYR A 23 -3.78 -5.95 -2.58
CA TYR A 23 -2.77 -5.69 -1.55
C TYR A 23 -3.28 -4.72 -0.49
N VAL A 24 -2.82 -4.93 0.75
CA VAL A 24 -2.99 -3.97 1.84
C VAL A 24 -1.71 -3.96 2.66
N PHE A 25 -1.23 -2.77 2.96
CA PHE A 25 -0.10 -2.58 3.87
C PHE A 25 -0.27 -1.28 4.68
N PRO A 26 0.24 -1.26 5.93
CA PRO A 26 0.35 -0.03 6.70
C PRO A 26 1.54 0.80 6.20
N ALA A 27 1.43 2.11 6.38
CA ALA A 27 2.54 3.05 6.22
C ALA A 27 2.38 4.19 7.22
N ASP A 28 3.46 4.92 7.49
CA ASP A 28 3.47 6.10 8.35
C ASP A 28 3.91 7.32 7.54
N VAL A 29 3.20 8.45 7.63
CA VAL A 29 3.66 9.71 7.02
C VAL A 29 4.94 10.18 7.72
N LEU A 30 6.00 10.32 6.94
CA LEU A 30 7.32 10.72 7.43
C LEU A 30 7.24 12.04 8.21
N GLY A 31 7.84 12.06 9.40
CA GLY A 31 7.90 13.26 10.24
C GLY A 31 6.62 13.62 10.99
N SER A 32 5.59 12.77 10.98
CA SER A 32 4.36 13.02 11.73
C SER A 32 4.29 12.23 13.05
N THR A 33 3.69 12.85 14.07
CA THR A 33 3.58 12.28 15.42
C THR A 33 2.50 11.22 15.56
N ASN A 34 1.53 11.16 14.64
CA ASN A 34 0.53 10.08 14.62
C ASN A 34 -0.07 9.82 13.22
N PRO A 35 0.70 9.26 12.27
CA PRO A 35 0.32 9.27 10.86
C PRO A 35 0.00 7.91 10.24
N SER A 36 -0.35 6.92 11.06
CA SER A 36 -0.56 5.58 10.53
C SER A 36 -1.73 5.57 9.55
N VAL A 37 -1.43 5.11 8.34
CA VAL A 37 -2.37 4.94 7.25
C VAL A 37 -2.32 3.51 6.75
N PHE A 38 -3.39 3.10 6.09
CA PHE A 38 -3.40 1.90 5.26
C PHE A 38 -3.44 2.31 3.79
N PHE A 39 -2.58 1.71 3.00
CA PHE A 39 -2.74 1.63 1.56
C PHE A 39 -3.56 0.38 1.24
N ALA A 40 -4.68 0.57 0.55
CA ALA A 40 -5.46 -0.50 -0.03
C ALA A 40 -5.35 -0.41 -1.56
N VAL A 41 -4.65 -1.38 -2.14
CA VAL A 41 -4.47 -1.51 -3.59
C VAL A 41 -5.47 -2.53 -4.08
N THR A 42 -6.37 -2.08 -4.93
CA THR A 42 -7.43 -2.90 -5.50
C THR A 42 -7.22 -3.10 -7.00
N ARG A 43 -8.17 -3.72 -7.68
CA ARG A 43 -8.17 -3.81 -9.14
C ARG A 43 -8.33 -2.44 -9.79
N LYS A 44 -9.15 -1.54 -9.22
CA LYS A 44 -9.47 -0.23 -9.84
C LYS A 44 -8.67 0.93 -9.26
N THR A 45 -8.29 0.89 -7.99
CA THR A 45 -7.74 2.06 -7.28
C THR A 45 -6.60 1.74 -6.32
N ILE A 46 -5.90 2.80 -5.90
CA ILE A 46 -5.06 2.84 -4.71
C ILE A 46 -5.75 3.81 -3.76
N THR A 47 -6.21 3.31 -2.62
CA THR A 47 -6.96 4.09 -1.62
C THR A 47 -6.17 4.18 -0.33
N ILE A 48 -6.02 5.40 0.19
CA ILE A 48 -5.33 5.67 1.46
C ILE A 48 -6.38 5.90 2.54
N LEU A 49 -6.28 5.15 3.64
CA LEU A 49 -7.19 5.21 4.77
C LEU A 49 -6.45 5.61 6.03
N THR A 50 -6.98 6.58 6.79
CA THR A 50 -6.41 6.94 8.10
C THR A 50 -6.76 5.92 9.17
N THR A 51 -5.90 5.76 10.16
CA THR A 51 -6.22 5.03 11.39
C THR A 51 -6.84 5.94 12.45
N GLY A 52 -7.33 5.35 13.55
CA GLY A 52 -7.78 6.12 14.71
C GLY A 52 -6.60 6.66 15.53
N TYR A 53 -6.77 7.82 16.17
CA TYR A 53 -5.77 8.42 17.05
C TYR A 53 -5.29 7.49 18.18
N LEU A 54 -6.20 6.67 18.72
CA LEU A 54 -5.96 5.70 19.79
C LEU A 54 -5.57 4.30 19.29
N SER A 55 -5.66 4.04 17.98
CA SER A 55 -5.37 2.70 17.42
C SER A 55 -4.94 2.78 15.96
N ARG A 56 -3.66 2.43 15.73
CA ARG A 56 -3.05 2.24 14.40
C ARG A 56 -3.61 1.03 13.64
N LYS A 57 -4.42 0.18 14.30
CA LYS A 57 -5.02 -1.02 13.69
C LYS A 57 -6.48 -0.82 13.30
N MET A 58 -7.02 0.40 13.43
CA MET A 58 -8.43 0.66 13.16
C MET A 58 -8.60 1.66 12.01
N PRO A 59 -8.83 1.19 10.77
CA PRO A 59 -9.16 2.05 9.63
C PRO A 59 -10.44 2.86 9.91
N LYS A 60 -10.40 4.17 9.65
CA LYS A 60 -11.48 5.10 9.98
C LYS A 60 -12.19 5.69 8.77
N ARG A 61 -11.44 6.24 7.82
CA ARG A 61 -11.97 6.94 6.65
C ARG A 61 -10.97 6.94 5.50
N VAL A 62 -11.48 7.06 4.29
CA VAL A 62 -10.71 7.33 3.08
C VAL A 62 -10.26 8.79 3.11
N VAL A 63 -8.99 9.04 2.78
CA VAL A 63 -8.43 10.40 2.65
C VAL A 63 -7.93 10.70 1.25
N ALA A 64 -7.59 9.69 0.47
CA ALA A 64 -7.24 9.85 -0.93
C ALA A 64 -7.56 8.56 -1.71
N THR A 65 -7.95 8.74 -2.96
CA THR A 65 -8.15 7.65 -3.93
C THR A 65 -7.48 8.05 -5.24
N THR A 66 -6.64 7.17 -5.76
CA THR A 66 -5.93 7.32 -7.03
C THR A 66 -6.25 6.12 -7.92
N LEU A 67 -6.24 6.29 -9.24
CA LEU A 67 -6.42 5.17 -10.17
C LEU A 67 -5.28 4.14 -10.01
N ARG A 68 -5.59 2.85 -10.21
CA ARG A 68 -4.64 1.74 -10.04
C ARG A 68 -3.41 1.79 -10.95
N ASN A 69 -3.46 2.58 -12.03
CA ASN A 69 -2.36 2.76 -12.98
C ASN A 69 -1.26 3.73 -12.50
N HIS A 70 -1.33 4.20 -11.25
CA HIS A 70 -0.28 5.02 -10.65
C HIS A 70 0.75 4.16 -9.91
N ARG A 71 2.04 4.42 -10.16
CA ARG A 71 3.15 3.74 -9.49
C ARG A 71 3.33 4.29 -8.06
N MET A 72 3.54 3.42 -7.08
CA MET A 72 3.83 3.82 -5.69
C MET A 72 5.31 4.06 -5.44
N GLY A 73 6.17 3.20 -5.98
CA GLY A 73 7.62 3.32 -5.85
C GLY A 73 8.23 4.41 -6.76
N PRO A 74 9.56 4.57 -6.74
CA PRO A 74 10.54 3.67 -6.08
C PRO A 74 10.52 3.75 -4.55
N VAL A 75 10.88 2.64 -3.91
CA VAL A 75 11.15 2.60 -2.46
C VAL A 75 12.64 2.84 -2.26
N ASP A 76 12.99 3.86 -1.46
CA ASP A 76 14.35 4.09 -1.01
C ASP A 76 14.61 3.26 0.25
N THR A 77 15.69 2.49 0.26
CA THR A 77 16.09 1.59 1.35
C THR A 77 17.45 1.96 1.95
N SER A 78 17.96 3.16 1.67
CA SER A 78 19.23 3.64 2.21
C SER A 78 19.15 3.94 3.71
N THR A 79 17.93 4.17 4.22
CA THR A 79 17.58 4.40 5.62
C THR A 79 16.41 3.48 6.03
N VAL A 80 15.58 3.90 7.01
CA VAL A 80 14.23 3.34 7.16
C VAL A 80 13.53 3.41 5.79
N PRO A 81 12.97 2.30 5.27
CA PRO A 81 12.42 2.29 3.93
C PRO A 81 11.27 3.27 3.77
N TRP A 82 11.27 4.00 2.67
CA TRP A 82 10.23 4.99 2.40
C TRP A 82 9.98 5.18 0.91
N PHE A 83 8.81 5.71 0.56
CA PHE A 83 8.46 6.09 -0.81
C PHE A 83 7.61 7.36 -0.83
N LYS A 84 7.60 8.05 -1.98
CA LYS A 84 6.78 9.24 -2.20
C LYS A 84 5.56 8.89 -3.04
N PHE A 85 4.36 9.21 -2.53
CA PHE A 85 3.11 9.01 -3.27
C PHE A 85 2.21 10.23 -3.11
N ASN A 86 1.69 10.75 -4.23
CA ASN A 86 0.90 11.99 -4.26
C ASN A 86 1.55 13.17 -3.52
N GLY A 87 2.88 13.27 -3.57
CA GLY A 87 3.65 14.35 -2.93
C GLY A 87 3.85 14.19 -1.42
N VAL A 88 3.47 13.05 -0.83
CA VAL A 88 3.65 12.73 0.59
C VAL A 88 4.67 11.61 0.73
N ASP A 89 5.60 11.76 1.68
CA ASP A 89 6.62 10.76 2.01
C ASP A 89 6.06 9.79 3.06
N TYR A 90 6.13 8.50 2.77
CA TYR A 90 5.62 7.42 3.61
C TYR A 90 6.72 6.44 3.98
N GLU A 91 6.94 6.23 5.27
CA GLU A 91 7.77 5.15 5.81
C GLU A 91 6.98 3.82 5.79
N ILE A 92 7.69 2.74 5.51
CA ILE A 92 7.17 1.37 5.55
C ILE A 92 8.15 0.42 6.22
N ASP A 93 7.62 -0.62 6.85
CA ASP A 93 8.44 -1.74 7.30
C ASP A 93 8.97 -2.54 6.09
N ASP A 94 10.19 -3.05 6.20
CA ASP A 94 10.90 -3.83 5.18
C ASP A 94 10.04 -4.95 4.56
N GLU A 95 9.18 -5.56 5.37
CA GLU A 95 8.30 -6.64 4.95
C GLU A 95 7.25 -6.25 3.90
N TYR A 96 6.94 -4.95 3.78
CA TYR A 96 5.98 -4.44 2.80
C TYR A 96 6.64 -3.88 1.54
N ILE A 97 7.98 -3.82 1.47
CA ILE A 97 8.69 -3.41 0.25
C ILE A 97 8.29 -4.31 -0.93
N ALA A 98 8.27 -5.62 -0.70
CA ALA A 98 7.88 -6.60 -1.72
C ALA A 98 6.43 -6.40 -2.19
N VAL A 99 5.54 -5.94 -1.30
CA VAL A 99 4.13 -5.64 -1.63
C VAL A 99 4.03 -4.43 -2.56
N VAL A 100 4.80 -3.37 -2.28
CA VAL A 100 4.88 -2.19 -3.15
C VAL A 100 5.42 -2.57 -4.53
N HIS A 101 6.52 -3.33 -4.57
CA HIS A 101 7.11 -3.78 -5.84
C HIS A 101 6.17 -4.69 -6.63
N ALA A 102 5.47 -5.63 -5.98
CA ALA A 102 4.50 -6.49 -6.65
C ALA A 102 3.34 -5.68 -7.24
N ALA A 103 2.80 -4.73 -6.46
CA ALA A 103 1.74 -3.84 -6.92
C ALA A 103 2.17 -2.97 -8.11
N ASP A 104 3.39 -2.46 -8.12
CA ASP A 104 3.95 -1.70 -9.24
C ASP A 104 4.23 -2.57 -10.48
N ALA A 105 4.74 -3.80 -10.28
CA ALA A 105 5.04 -4.73 -11.37
C ALA A 105 3.79 -5.12 -12.18
N GLU A 106 2.64 -5.28 -11.50
CA GLU A 106 1.34 -5.50 -12.15
C GLU A 106 0.94 -4.39 -13.11
N ILE A 107 1.31 -3.13 -12.83
CA ILE A 107 1.04 -1.98 -13.72
C ILE A 107 1.89 -2.09 -14.98
N MET A 108 3.18 -2.39 -14.79
CA MET A 108 4.14 -2.44 -15.89
C MET A 108 3.95 -3.66 -16.79
N ARG A 109 3.03 -4.58 -16.45
CA ARG A 109 2.90 -5.92 -17.07
C ARG A 109 4.24 -6.63 -17.14
N ALA A 110 5.16 -6.30 -16.24
CA ALA A 110 6.48 -6.87 -16.21
C ALA A 110 6.34 -8.27 -15.62
N LYS A 111 6.39 -9.29 -16.47
CA LYS A 111 6.82 -10.61 -15.99
C LYS A 111 8.26 -10.43 -15.50
N PRO A 112 8.65 -10.97 -14.34
CA PRO A 112 10.06 -11.06 -14.01
C PRO A 112 10.77 -11.73 -15.20
N GLU A 113 11.95 -11.23 -15.57
CA GLU A 113 12.75 -11.87 -16.61
C GLU A 113 12.92 -13.34 -16.24
N ASP A 114 12.68 -14.23 -17.21
CA ASP A 114 12.86 -15.65 -17.00
C ASP A 114 14.32 -15.89 -16.61
N PRO A 115 14.61 -16.42 -15.40
CA PRO A 115 15.99 -16.66 -14.99
C PRO A 115 16.65 -17.77 -15.83
N LEU A 116 15.88 -18.53 -16.61
CA LEU A 116 16.34 -19.64 -17.44
C LEU A 116 15.65 -19.61 -18.82
N PRO A 117 15.90 -18.60 -19.65
CA PRO A 117 15.18 -18.41 -20.92
C PRO A 117 15.52 -19.48 -21.97
N ASP A 118 16.64 -20.16 -21.81
CA ASP A 118 17.21 -21.13 -22.76
C ASP A 118 17.15 -22.59 -22.25
N LEU A 119 16.43 -22.87 -21.16
CA LEU A 119 16.34 -24.20 -20.55
C LEU A 119 15.06 -24.96 -20.93
#